data_AF-A0A936MR32-F1
#
_entry.id   AF-A0A936MR32-F1
#
_cell.length_a   1.000
_cell.length_b   1.000
_cell.length_c   1.000
_cell.angle_alpha   90.00
_cell.angle_beta   90.00
_cell.angle_gamma   90.00
#
_symmetry.space_group_name_H-M   'P 1'
#
loop_
_entity.id
_entity.type
_entity.pdbx_description
1 polymer ?
#
loop_
_entity_poly.entity_id
_entity_poly.type
_entity_poly.pdbx_seq_one_letter_code
_entity_poly.pdbx_strand_id
1 'polypeptide(L)'
;MQGRWTRTGRSAAVWRIAAAYALLACFAGALAFVLRDGAPWVHPDPWMSATPLTATLTSALCGIGTAAIVVVSTRVAVGRFAWAQRLHAELRPVAQDLTVGQIFLLAGLSSLGEEILFRGLMTPALGVIGSSVLFGVLHQVRGPSRWVWIAWATAVGLVLGTIFAATGSLVGPLLAHAVVNAVNLGYLRDHDPEANGRAERVV
;
A
#
# COMPACT_ATOMS: atom_id res chain seq x y z
N MET A 1 35.60 4.09 5.97
CA MET A 1 34.81 4.34 7.21
C MET A 1 33.48 5.06 6.96
N GLN A 2 33.34 5.95 5.96
CA GLN A 2 32.07 6.64 5.63
C GLN A 2 30.86 5.71 5.38
N GLY A 3 31.05 4.54 4.75
CA GLY A 3 29.95 3.62 4.46
C GLY A 3 29.23 3.03 5.68
N ARG A 4 29.91 2.91 6.83
CA ARG A 4 29.32 2.33 8.06
C ARG A 4 28.34 3.31 8.72
N TRP A 5 28.68 4.59 8.75
CA TRP A 5 27.85 5.68 9.29
C TRP A 5 26.61 5.96 8.43
N THR A 6 26.74 5.87 7.10
CA THR A 6 25.58 6.03 6.20
C THR A 6 24.60 4.86 6.28
N ARG A 7 25.07 3.66 6.63
CA ARG A 7 24.24 2.46 6.77
C ARG A 7 23.48 2.43 8.09
N THR A 8 24.10 2.89 9.18
CA THR A 8 23.44 3.03 10.49
C THR A 8 22.34 4.10 10.45
N GLY A 9 22.59 5.25 9.82
CA GLY A 9 21.57 6.31 9.66
C GLY A 9 20.34 5.87 8.85
N ARG A 10 20.55 5.11 7.76
CA ARG A 10 19.46 4.55 6.94
C ARG A 10 18.66 3.46 7.66
N SER A 11 19.33 2.57 8.39
CA SER A 11 18.65 1.56 9.23
C SER A 11 17.79 2.23 10.31
N ALA A 12 18.29 3.28 10.96
CA ALA A 12 17.52 4.04 11.94
C ALA A 12 16.27 4.70 11.33
N ALA A 13 16.35 5.18 10.07
CA ALA A 13 15.19 5.72 9.37
C ALA A 13 14.10 4.67 9.14
N VAL A 14 14.47 3.46 8.72
CA VAL A 14 13.52 2.34 8.53
C VAL A 14 12.81 2.01 9.83
N TRP A 15 13.53 1.91 10.94
CA TRP A 15 12.92 1.63 12.25
C TRP A 15 11.98 2.74 12.71
N ARG A 16 12.30 4.02 12.45
CA ARG A 16 11.38 5.12 12.74
C ARG A 16 10.10 5.05 11.92
N ILE A 17 10.20 4.73 10.63
CA ILE A 17 9.03 4.55 9.75
C ILE A 17 8.19 3.36 10.20
N ALA A 18 8.82 2.22 10.50
CA ALA A 18 8.16 1.04 11.04
C ALA A 18 7.43 1.36 12.35
N ALA A 19 8.09 2.05 13.28
CA ALA A 19 7.48 2.49 14.53
C ALA A 19 6.31 3.45 14.31
N ALA A 20 6.42 4.39 13.36
CA ALA A 20 5.33 5.30 13.01
C ALA A 20 4.09 4.54 12.50
N TYR A 21 4.27 3.53 11.66
CA TYR A 21 3.14 2.71 11.20
C TYR A 21 2.55 1.82 12.30
N ALA A 22 3.38 1.28 13.21
CA ALA A 22 2.88 0.55 14.37
C ALA A 22 2.06 1.47 15.30
N LEU A 23 2.55 2.70 15.55
CA LEU A 23 1.81 3.71 16.31
C LEU A 23 0.52 4.12 15.59
N LEU A 24 0.55 4.26 14.27
CA LEU A 24 -0.64 4.52 13.47
C LEU A 24 -1.69 3.42 13.62
N ALA A 25 -1.27 2.15 13.54
CA ALA A 25 -2.15 1.00 13.74
C ALA A 25 -2.79 1.01 15.13
N CYS A 26 -2.00 1.25 16.19
CA CYS A 26 -2.50 1.34 17.56
C CYS A 26 -3.46 2.52 17.73
N PHE A 27 -3.08 3.70 17.23
CA PHE A 27 -3.90 4.91 17.35
C PHE A 27 -5.22 4.77 16.58
N ALA A 28 -5.18 4.38 15.31
CA ALA A 28 -6.37 4.19 14.50
C ALA A 28 -7.25 3.06 15.04
N GLY A 29 -6.65 1.98 15.53
CA GLY A 29 -7.36 0.87 16.17
C GLY A 29 -8.08 1.32 17.43
N ALA A 30 -7.39 2.01 18.34
CA ALA A 30 -7.99 2.54 19.56
C ALA A 30 -9.09 3.55 19.25
N LEU A 31 -8.86 4.46 18.31
CA LEU A 31 -9.84 5.46 17.90
C LEU A 31 -11.08 4.80 17.28
N ALA A 32 -10.89 3.77 16.46
CA ALA A 32 -11.99 2.95 15.95
C ALA A 32 -12.77 2.35 17.11
N PHE A 33 -12.14 1.60 18.02
CA PHE A 33 -12.82 1.00 19.17
C PHE A 33 -13.59 1.99 20.05
N VAL A 34 -13.12 3.24 20.15
CA VAL A 34 -13.81 4.28 20.94
C VAL A 34 -14.97 4.91 20.18
N LEU A 35 -14.82 5.14 18.86
CA LEU A 35 -15.80 5.87 18.06
C LEU A 35 -16.83 4.97 17.37
N ARG A 36 -16.62 3.65 17.34
CA ARG A 36 -17.44 2.72 16.59
C ARG A 36 -17.83 1.50 17.39
N ASP A 37 -18.98 0.95 17.07
CA ASP A 37 -19.39 -0.36 17.55
C ASP A 37 -18.66 -1.47 16.78
N GLY A 38 -17.98 -2.35 17.52
CA GLY A 38 -17.27 -3.50 17.00
C GLY A 38 -15.81 -3.25 16.63
N ALA A 39 -15.14 -4.33 16.22
CA ALA A 39 -13.71 -4.31 15.96
C ALA A 39 -13.36 -3.60 14.63
N PRO A 40 -12.21 -2.92 14.52
CA PRO A 40 -11.80 -2.21 13.32
C PRO A 40 -11.62 -3.11 12.08
N TRP A 41 -11.40 -4.41 12.28
CA TRP A 41 -11.26 -5.38 11.19
C TRP A 41 -12.59 -5.96 10.67
N VAL A 42 -13.72 -5.54 11.24
CA VAL A 42 -15.07 -5.92 10.79
C VAL A 42 -15.81 -4.65 10.35
N HIS A 43 -16.48 -4.63 9.20
CA HIS A 43 -17.32 -3.49 8.81
C HIS A 43 -18.64 -3.53 9.60
N PRO A 44 -19.17 -2.41 10.12
CA PRO A 44 -20.35 -2.44 10.97
C PRO A 44 -21.64 -2.76 10.20
N ASP A 45 -21.70 -2.40 8.92
CA ASP A 45 -22.84 -2.63 8.04
C ASP A 45 -22.37 -3.06 6.64
N PRO A 46 -21.93 -4.32 6.44
CA PRO A 46 -21.40 -4.77 5.16
C PRO A 46 -22.51 -4.95 4.11
N TRP A 47 -22.22 -4.64 2.84
CA TRP A 47 -23.22 -4.74 1.76
C TRP A 47 -23.70 -6.16 1.48
N MET A 48 -22.87 -7.17 1.79
CA MET A 48 -23.25 -8.57 1.69
C MET A 48 -23.41 -9.18 3.09
N SER A 49 -24.56 -9.79 3.34
CA SER A 49 -24.78 -10.58 4.54
C SER A 49 -24.22 -12.00 4.35
N ALA A 50 -23.15 -12.32 5.05
CA ALA A 50 -22.51 -13.64 5.03
C ALA A 50 -22.05 -14.05 6.42
N THR A 51 -21.80 -15.35 6.63
CA THR A 51 -21.17 -15.82 7.87
C THR A 51 -19.74 -15.26 7.98
N PRO A 52 -19.18 -15.11 9.19
CA PRO A 52 -17.83 -14.56 9.36
C PRO A 52 -16.74 -15.31 8.57
N LEU A 53 -16.87 -16.63 8.45
CA LEU A 53 -15.93 -17.45 7.68
C LEU A 53 -16.05 -17.16 6.19
N THR A 54 -17.26 -17.19 5.62
CA THR A 54 -17.49 -16.90 4.20
C THR A 54 -17.04 -15.48 3.85
N ALA A 55 -17.41 -14.49 4.67
CA ALA A 55 -16.96 -13.10 4.52
C ALA A 55 -15.43 -12.99 4.45
N THR A 56 -14.74 -13.67 5.37
CA THR A 56 -13.27 -13.65 5.45
C THR A 56 -12.62 -14.33 4.25
N LEU A 57 -13.13 -15.51 3.84
CA LEU A 57 -12.60 -16.23 2.69
C LEU A 57 -12.84 -15.47 1.38
N THR A 58 -14.03 -14.92 1.18
CA THR A 58 -14.34 -14.07 0.02
C THR A 58 -13.45 -12.83 0.00
N SER A 59 -13.30 -12.15 1.13
CA SER A 59 -12.39 -11.00 1.25
C SER A 59 -10.95 -11.38 0.88
N ALA A 60 -10.42 -12.47 1.45
CA ALA A 60 -9.07 -12.96 1.15
C ALA A 60 -8.88 -13.28 -0.34
N LEU A 61 -9.85 -13.97 -0.96
CA LEU A 61 -9.81 -14.29 -2.40
C LEU A 61 -9.83 -13.02 -3.26
N CYS A 62 -10.70 -12.05 -2.96
CA CYS A 62 -10.74 -10.76 -3.65
C CYS A 62 -9.42 -9.99 -3.47
N GLY A 63 -8.84 -10.05 -2.27
CA GLY A 63 -7.56 -9.42 -1.95
C GLY A 63 -6.40 -10.02 -2.74
N ILE A 64 -6.29 -11.34 -2.80
CA ILE A 64 -5.28 -12.06 -3.59
C ILE A 64 -5.43 -11.75 -5.08
N GLY A 65 -6.66 -11.77 -5.60
CA GLY A 65 -6.95 -11.40 -6.98
C GLY A 65 -6.54 -9.94 -7.29
N THR A 66 -6.86 -9.01 -6.39
CA THR A 66 -6.46 -7.61 -6.51
C THR A 66 -4.95 -7.45 -6.51
N ALA A 67 -4.24 -8.14 -5.61
CA ALA A 67 -2.79 -8.10 -5.55
C ALA A 67 -2.16 -8.58 -6.86
N ALA A 68 -2.64 -9.70 -7.40
CA ALA A 68 -2.17 -10.23 -8.67
C ALA A 68 -2.37 -9.24 -9.82
N ILE A 69 -3.56 -8.65 -9.93
CA ILE A 69 -3.89 -7.64 -10.96
C ILE A 69 -2.99 -6.42 -10.82
N VAL A 70 -2.82 -5.88 -9.61
CA VAL A 70 -1.98 -4.70 -9.35
C VAL A 70 -0.51 -4.97 -9.66
N VAL A 71 0.02 -6.13 -9.25
CA VAL A 71 1.41 -6.50 -9.52
C VAL A 71 1.64 -6.63 -11.03
N VAL A 72 0.79 -7.39 -11.73
CA VAL A 72 0.92 -7.59 -13.19
C VAL A 72 0.77 -6.26 -13.93
N SER A 73 -0.26 -5.47 -13.61
CA SER A 73 -0.47 -4.16 -14.27
C SER A 73 0.69 -3.21 -14.04
N THR A 74 1.29 -3.20 -12.84
CA THR A 74 2.48 -2.38 -12.57
C THR A 74 3.65 -2.80 -13.46
N ARG A 75 3.93 -4.11 -13.60
CA ARG A 75 5.02 -4.60 -14.47
C ARG A 75 4.77 -4.28 -15.94
N VAL A 76 3.54 -4.53 -16.40
CA VAL A 76 3.11 -4.22 -17.77
C VAL A 76 3.24 -2.73 -18.06
N ALA A 77 2.83 -1.87 -17.13
CA ALA A 77 2.86 -0.43 -17.31
C ALA A 77 4.28 0.11 -17.35
N VAL A 78 5.15 -0.27 -16.41
CA VAL A 78 6.56 0.13 -16.39
C VAL A 78 7.30 -0.36 -17.64
N GLY A 79 6.99 -1.56 -18.13
CA GLY A 79 7.58 -2.08 -19.37
C GLY A 79 7.10 -1.38 -20.65
N ARG A 80 5.97 -0.65 -20.64
CA ARG A 80 5.34 -0.13 -21.87
C ARG A 80 5.20 1.39 -21.92
N PHE A 81 5.07 2.07 -20.79
CA PHE A 81 4.71 3.48 -20.77
C PHE A 81 5.78 4.36 -20.11
N ALA A 82 6.20 5.40 -20.82
CA ALA A 82 7.20 6.35 -20.32
C ALA A 82 6.77 7.07 -19.02
N TRP A 83 5.47 7.34 -18.83
CA TRP A 83 4.98 7.94 -17.59
C TRP A 83 5.15 7.00 -16.39
N ALA A 84 5.01 5.68 -16.59
CA ALA A 84 5.15 4.68 -15.54
C ALA A 84 6.63 4.47 -15.18
N GLN A 85 7.52 4.48 -16.18
CA GLN A 85 8.97 4.45 -15.97
C GLN A 85 9.46 5.66 -15.18
N ARG A 86 8.97 6.87 -15.50
CA ARG A 86 9.27 8.09 -14.75
C ARG A 86 8.81 7.99 -13.29
N LEU A 87 7.57 7.57 -13.05
CA LEU A 87 7.06 7.37 -11.70
C LEU A 87 7.88 6.33 -10.93
N HIS A 88 8.24 5.21 -11.57
CA HIS A 88 9.09 4.18 -10.97
C HIS A 88 10.47 4.75 -10.60
N ALA A 89 11.10 5.51 -11.49
CA ALA A 89 12.39 6.15 -11.22
C ALA A 89 12.31 7.16 -10.06
N GLU A 90 11.22 7.94 -9.97
CA GLU A 90 10.99 8.89 -8.86
C GLU A 90 10.73 8.20 -7.52
N LEU A 91 10.11 7.01 -7.52
CA LEU A 91 9.82 6.22 -6.31
C LEU A 91 11.00 5.33 -5.89
N ARG A 92 11.88 4.96 -6.83
CA ARG A 92 13.01 4.04 -6.58
C ARG A 92 13.89 4.42 -5.39
N PRO A 93 14.20 5.71 -5.13
CA PRO A 93 14.99 6.11 -3.97
C PRO A 93 14.41 5.70 -2.61
N VAL A 94 13.10 5.46 -2.52
CA VAL A 94 12.45 4.98 -1.30
C VAL A 94 12.89 3.55 -0.95
N ALA A 95 13.17 2.71 -1.95
CA ALA A 95 13.38 1.28 -1.77
C ALA A 95 14.79 0.78 -2.11
N GLN A 96 15.58 1.53 -2.89
CA GLN A 96 16.87 1.08 -3.44
C GLN A 96 17.89 0.57 -2.42
N ASP A 97 17.81 1.02 -1.16
CA ASP A 97 18.74 0.64 -0.10
C ASP A 97 18.15 -0.34 0.92
N LEU A 98 16.90 -0.78 0.73
CA LEU A 98 16.22 -1.64 1.68
C LEU A 98 16.68 -3.10 1.55
N THR A 99 16.93 -3.74 2.68
CA THR A 99 17.09 -5.20 2.71
C THR A 99 15.73 -5.89 2.49
N VAL A 100 15.76 -7.17 2.09
CA VAL A 100 14.53 -7.97 1.96
C VAL A 100 13.73 -7.98 3.27
N GLY A 101 14.39 -8.14 4.41
CA GLY A 101 13.71 -8.10 5.72
C GLY A 101 13.07 -6.74 6.03
N GLN A 102 13.73 -5.63 5.65
CA GLN A 102 13.16 -4.29 5.82
C GLN A 102 11.94 -4.07 4.91
N ILE A 103 11.96 -4.62 3.70
CA ILE A 103 10.79 -4.58 2.80
C ILE A 103 9.60 -5.30 3.42
N PHE A 104 9.78 -6.53 3.93
CA PHE A 104 8.70 -7.26 4.59
C PHE A 104 8.18 -6.53 5.84
N LEU A 105 9.08 -5.98 6.67
CA LEU A 105 8.71 -5.20 7.84
C LEU A 105 7.86 -3.98 7.46
N LEU A 106 8.34 -3.18 6.50
CA LEU A 106 7.64 -1.98 6.06
C LEU A 106 6.32 -2.33 5.37
N ALA A 107 6.31 -3.32 4.48
CA ALA A 107 5.09 -3.75 3.78
C ALA A 107 4.02 -4.24 4.77
N GLY A 108 4.40 -5.06 5.77
CA GLY A 108 3.47 -5.55 6.78
C GLY A 108 2.93 -4.44 7.68
N LEU A 109 3.81 -3.61 8.26
CA LEU A 109 3.40 -2.57 9.21
C LEU A 109 2.65 -1.41 8.53
N SER A 110 3.10 -0.96 7.35
CA SER A 110 2.38 0.06 6.57
C SER A 110 0.97 -0.40 6.24
N SER A 111 0.83 -1.62 5.69
CA SER A 111 -0.47 -2.17 5.35
C SER A 111 -1.37 -2.32 6.57
N LEU A 112 -0.83 -2.78 7.71
CA LEU A 112 -1.62 -2.89 8.93
C LEU A 112 -2.12 -1.52 9.42
N GLY A 113 -1.22 -0.54 9.54
CA GLY A 113 -1.58 0.80 10.02
C GLY A 113 -2.53 1.53 9.09
N GLU A 114 -2.26 1.49 7.80
CA GLU A 114 -3.06 2.17 6.79
C GLU A 114 -4.42 1.49 6.59
N GLU A 115 -4.52 0.17 6.55
CA GLU A 115 -5.82 -0.49 6.39
C GLU A 115 -6.71 -0.31 7.63
N ILE A 116 -6.14 -0.33 8.84
CA ILE A 116 -6.92 -0.01 10.06
C ILE A 116 -7.40 1.44 10.00
N LEU A 117 -6.57 2.39 9.60
CA LEU A 117 -6.96 3.80 9.49
C LEU A 117 -8.01 3.99 8.39
N PHE A 118 -7.69 3.67 7.14
CA PHE A 118 -8.51 4.04 6.01
C PHE A 118 -9.74 3.14 5.87
N ARG A 119 -9.61 1.84 6.11
CA ARG A 119 -10.74 0.91 5.94
C ARG A 119 -11.43 0.70 7.27
N GLY A 120 -10.69 0.39 8.33
CA GLY A 120 -11.28 0.13 9.64
C GLY A 120 -11.96 1.35 10.28
N LEU A 121 -11.44 2.56 10.06
CA LEU A 121 -11.97 3.79 10.64
C LEU A 121 -12.61 4.74 9.60
N MET A 122 -11.90 5.10 8.53
CA MET A 122 -12.40 6.13 7.59
C MET A 122 -13.51 5.63 6.66
N THR A 123 -13.49 4.37 6.19
CA THR A 123 -14.54 3.86 5.29
C THR A 123 -15.92 3.84 5.95
N PRO A 124 -16.10 3.35 7.19
CA PRO A 124 -17.38 3.47 7.90
C PRO A 124 -17.82 4.93 8.14
N ALA A 125 -16.87 5.85 8.34
CA ALA A 125 -17.17 7.25 8.66
C ALA A 125 -17.44 8.14 7.43
N LEU A 126 -16.70 7.93 6.33
CA LEU A 126 -16.68 8.80 5.14
C LEU A 126 -17.19 8.09 3.89
N GLY A 127 -17.51 6.80 3.99
CA GLY A 127 -17.79 5.94 2.85
C GLY A 127 -16.54 5.58 2.04
N VAL A 128 -16.73 4.66 1.09
CA VAL A 128 -15.65 4.15 0.23
C VAL A 128 -14.98 5.28 -0.56
N ILE A 129 -15.76 6.19 -1.15
CA ILE A 129 -15.24 7.28 -1.99
C ILE A 129 -14.42 8.27 -1.15
N GLY A 130 -14.97 8.75 -0.04
CA GLY A 130 -14.30 9.74 0.82
C GLY A 130 -12.98 9.20 1.38
N SER A 131 -12.99 7.97 1.90
CA SER A 131 -11.78 7.29 2.39
C SER A 131 -10.73 7.12 1.28
N SER A 132 -11.14 6.72 0.07
CA SER A 132 -10.22 6.46 -1.05
C SER A 132 -9.58 7.73 -1.61
N VAL A 133 -10.33 8.83 -1.68
CA VAL A 133 -9.79 10.13 -2.10
C VAL A 133 -8.77 10.63 -1.07
N LEU A 134 -9.10 10.52 0.23
CA LEU A 134 -8.16 10.89 1.29
C LEU A 134 -6.88 10.05 1.24
N PHE A 135 -7.02 8.74 1.04
CA PHE A 135 -5.89 7.82 0.83
C PHE A 135 -5.01 8.29 -0.32
N GLY A 136 -5.59 8.53 -1.50
CA GLY A 136 -4.83 8.99 -2.67
C GLY A 136 -4.16 10.34 -2.47
N VAL A 137 -4.84 11.32 -1.87
CA VAL A 137 -4.28 12.66 -1.62
C VAL A 137 -3.11 12.61 -0.64
N LEU A 138 -3.12 11.70 0.34
CA LEU A 138 -2.00 11.50 1.27
C LEU A 138 -0.82 10.75 0.64
N HIS A 139 -1.05 10.05 -0.47
CA HIS A 139 -0.01 9.35 -1.24
C HIS A 139 0.59 10.28 -2.29
N GLN A 140 1.64 11.00 -1.90
CA GLN A 140 2.29 12.02 -2.73
C GLN A 140 3.73 11.67 -3.07
N VAL A 141 4.13 12.02 -4.29
CA VAL A 141 5.54 12.13 -4.70
C VAL A 141 5.86 13.56 -5.11
N ARG A 142 7.16 13.87 -5.26
CA ARG A 142 7.61 15.15 -5.82
C ARG A 142 7.47 15.12 -7.34
N GLY A 143 7.32 16.28 -7.97
CA GLY A 143 7.26 16.38 -9.42
C GLY A 143 5.89 16.05 -10.03
N PRO A 144 5.78 16.03 -11.37
CA PRO A 144 4.51 15.90 -12.09
C PRO A 144 3.88 14.50 -11.96
N SER A 145 4.67 13.46 -11.68
CA SER A 145 4.15 12.09 -11.50
C SER A 145 3.27 11.95 -10.25
N ARG A 146 3.23 12.97 -9.38
CA ARG A 146 2.35 13.02 -8.22
C ARG A 146 0.88 12.82 -8.56
N TRP A 147 0.41 13.39 -9.66
CA TRP A 147 -1.00 13.28 -10.03
C TRP A 147 -1.36 11.87 -10.49
N VAL A 148 -0.43 11.21 -11.18
CA VAL A 148 -0.56 9.79 -11.53
C VAL A 148 -0.57 8.93 -10.28
N TRP A 149 0.32 9.22 -9.33
CA TRP A 149 0.40 8.47 -8.08
C TRP A 149 -0.86 8.64 -7.21
N ILE A 150 -1.36 9.86 -7.06
CA ILE A 150 -2.64 10.14 -6.36
C ILE A 150 -3.80 9.40 -7.04
N ALA A 151 -3.91 9.49 -8.35
CA ALA A 151 -5.00 8.84 -9.09
C ALA A 151 -4.93 7.31 -8.94
N TRP A 152 -3.73 6.74 -9.05
CA TRP A 152 -3.51 5.31 -8.85
C TRP A 152 -3.82 4.86 -7.43
N ALA A 153 -3.30 5.56 -6.42
CA ALA A 153 -3.56 5.29 -5.02
C ALA A 153 -5.06 5.43 -4.70
N THR A 154 -5.76 6.41 -5.28
CA THR A 154 -7.21 6.55 -5.15
C THR A 154 -7.94 5.35 -5.77
N ALA A 155 -7.51 4.88 -6.95
CA ALA A 155 -8.14 3.74 -7.62
C ALA A 155 -7.97 2.43 -6.83
N VAL A 156 -6.76 2.14 -6.35
CA VAL A 156 -6.51 1.01 -5.43
C VAL A 156 -7.30 1.23 -4.14
N GLY A 157 -7.31 2.47 -3.66
CA GLY A 157 -8.19 3.04 -2.64
C GLY A 157 -9.60 2.46 -2.67
N LEU A 158 -10.27 2.72 -3.79
CA LEU A 158 -11.65 2.36 -4.09
C LEU A 158 -11.84 0.85 -4.11
N VAL A 159 -10.92 0.10 -4.73
CA VAL A 159 -11.01 -1.36 -4.78
C VAL A 159 -10.94 -1.97 -3.38
N LEU A 160 -9.94 -1.60 -2.58
CA LEU A 160 -9.78 -2.14 -1.23
C LEU A 160 -10.92 -1.70 -0.30
N GLY A 161 -11.35 -0.44 -0.42
CA GLY A 161 -12.52 0.07 0.31
C GLY A 161 -13.80 -0.67 -0.04
N THR A 162 -14.00 -1.01 -1.32
CA THR A 162 -15.13 -1.82 -1.80
C THR A 162 -15.06 -3.24 -1.26
N ILE A 163 -13.89 -3.89 -1.27
CA ILE A 163 -13.75 -5.24 -0.69
C ILE A 163 -14.15 -5.21 0.79
N PHE A 164 -13.68 -4.23 1.55
CA PHE A 164 -14.05 -4.11 2.97
C PHE A 164 -15.54 -3.84 3.17
N ALA A 165 -16.09 -2.85 2.46
CA ALA A 165 -17.51 -2.48 2.57
C ALA A 165 -18.44 -3.61 2.11
N ALA A 166 -18.05 -4.38 1.08
CA ALA A 166 -18.87 -5.45 0.55
C ALA A 166 -18.81 -6.72 1.41
N THR A 167 -17.61 -7.15 1.81
CA THR A 167 -17.43 -8.42 2.53
C THR A 167 -17.52 -8.28 4.04
N GLY A 168 -17.28 -7.09 4.57
CA GLY A 168 -17.17 -6.84 6.00
C GLY A 168 -15.88 -7.31 6.65
N SER A 169 -14.92 -7.87 5.91
CA SER A 169 -13.65 -8.38 6.47
C SER A 169 -12.45 -7.62 5.93
N LEU A 170 -11.57 -7.17 6.84
CA LEU A 170 -10.35 -6.43 6.50
C LEU A 170 -9.22 -7.32 5.98
N VAL A 171 -9.37 -8.65 6.04
CA VAL A 171 -8.32 -9.61 5.65
C VAL A 171 -7.90 -9.45 4.19
N GLY A 172 -8.86 -9.33 3.27
CA GLY A 172 -8.60 -9.09 1.85
C GLY A 172 -7.80 -7.82 1.58
N PRO A 173 -8.28 -6.64 2.02
CA PRO A 173 -7.55 -5.38 1.91
C PRO A 173 -6.14 -5.44 2.48
N LEU A 174 -5.98 -6.01 3.68
CA LEU A 174 -4.69 -6.15 4.35
C LEU A 174 -3.71 -7.04 3.56
N LEU A 175 -4.18 -8.21 3.09
CA LEU A 175 -3.38 -9.11 2.27
C LEU A 175 -2.98 -8.45 0.95
N ALA A 176 -3.94 -7.81 0.27
CA ALA A 176 -3.68 -7.17 -1.01
C ALA A 176 -2.62 -6.09 -0.88
N HIS A 177 -2.79 -5.20 0.09
CA HIS A 177 -1.87 -4.10 0.34
C HIS A 177 -0.48 -4.62 0.73
N ALA A 178 -0.39 -5.60 1.65
CA ALA A 178 0.89 -6.14 2.09
C ALA A 178 1.66 -6.83 0.96
N VAL A 179 0.98 -7.63 0.13
CA VAL A 179 1.60 -8.30 -1.02
C VAL A 179 2.04 -7.28 -2.05
N VAL A 180 1.19 -6.31 -2.41
CA VAL A 180 1.53 -5.25 -3.37
C VAL A 180 2.74 -4.45 -2.88
N ASN A 181 2.77 -4.03 -1.62
CA ASN A 181 3.89 -3.27 -1.07
C ASN A 181 5.17 -4.10 -1.05
N ALA A 182 5.13 -5.36 -0.59
CA ALA A 182 6.32 -6.21 -0.56
C ALA A 182 6.90 -6.41 -1.97
N VAL A 183 6.03 -6.71 -2.94
CA VAL A 183 6.42 -7.00 -4.32
C VAL A 183 6.85 -5.74 -5.09
N ASN A 184 6.19 -4.60 -4.88
CA ASN A 184 6.55 -3.35 -5.57
C ASN A 184 7.74 -2.64 -4.95
N LEU A 185 7.94 -2.68 -3.62
CA LEU A 185 9.18 -2.19 -3.01
C LEU A 185 10.39 -3.03 -3.46
N GLY A 186 10.24 -4.36 -3.55
CA GLY A 186 11.27 -5.22 -4.13
C GLY A 186 11.58 -4.85 -5.58
N TYR A 187 10.56 -4.60 -6.39
CA TYR A 187 10.75 -4.19 -7.78
C TYR A 187 11.39 -2.82 -7.93
N LEU A 188 11.02 -1.85 -7.10
CA LEU A 188 11.68 -0.55 -7.05
C LEU A 188 13.17 -0.70 -6.70
N ARG A 189 13.50 -1.58 -5.76
CA ARG A 189 14.90 -1.85 -5.37
C ARG A 189 15.70 -2.46 -6.53
N ASP A 190 15.15 -3.50 -7.15
CA ASP A 190 15.89 -4.40 -8.02
C ASP A 190 15.83 -4.01 -9.52
N HIS A 191 14.93 -3.10 -9.91
CA HIS A 191 14.75 -2.71 -11.31
C HIS A 191 15.02 -1.22 -11.53
N ASP A 192 15.90 -0.91 -12.48
CA ASP A 192 16.15 0.44 -12.97
C ASP A 192 15.72 0.57 -14.44
N PRO A 193 14.59 1.23 -14.73
CA PRO A 193 14.11 1.40 -16.10
C PRO A 193 15.01 2.32 -16.95
N GLU A 194 15.82 3.19 -16.34
CA GLU A 194 16.72 4.10 -17.09
C GLU A 194 17.99 3.42 -17.58
N ALA A 195 18.37 2.28 -16.99
CA ALA A 195 19.52 1.49 -17.45
C ALA A 195 19.29 0.95 -18.88
N ASN A 196 18.06 0.55 -19.20
CA ASN A 196 17.68 0.02 -20.50
C ASN A 196 17.78 1.08 -21.61
N GLY A 197 17.31 2.31 -21.34
CA GLY A 197 17.36 3.43 -22.31
C GLY A 197 18.74 4.09 -22.45
N ARG A 198 19.73 3.76 -21.60
CA ARG A 198 21.13 4.16 -21.81
C ARG A 198 21.87 3.19 -22.74
N ALA A 199 21.57 1.90 -22.66
CA ALA A 199 22.14 0.90 -23.57
C ALA A 199 21.71 1.13 -25.03
N GLU A 200 20.45 1.48 -25.27
CA GLU A 200 19.93 1.77 -26.62
C GLU A 200 20.45 3.07 -27.25
N ARG A 201 21.02 3.99 -26.45
CA ARG A 201 21.56 5.28 -26.95
C ARG A 201 23.06 5.25 -27.24
N VAL A 202 23.73 4.13 -26.94
CA VAL A 202 25.18 3.94 -27.12
C VAL A 202 25.48 3.01 -28.31
N VAL A 203 24.45 2.50 -28.99
CA VAL A 203 24.52 1.73 -30.23
C VAL A 203 23.95 2.55 -31.37
#